data_AF-A0A6A7Y6H3-F1
#
_entry.id   AF-A0A6A7Y6H3-F1
#
_cell.length_a   1.000
_cell.length_b   1.000
_cell.length_c   1.000
_cell.angle_alpha   90.00
_cell.angle_beta   90.00
_cell.angle_gamma   90.00
#
_symmetry.space_group_name_H-M   'P 1'
#
loop_
_entity.id
_entity.type
_entity.pdbx_description
1 polymer ?
#
loop_
_entity_poly.entity_id
_entity_poly.type
_entity_poly.pdbx_seq_one_letter_code
_entity_poly.pdbx_strand_id
1 'polypeptide(L)'
;MSITEVSFAVSNDDRRLIRLVLDRAKGMNLLTHARVSHEMDLVAAHANGCPLDFKRLLAFDAFAFSHDFVGIARHLDRSTGRLGECFRPRCAKPSAGDVGHG
;
A
#
# COMPACT_ATOMS: atom_id res chain seq x y z
N MET A 1 15.63 -18.55 -14.02
CA MET A 1 14.85 -17.44 -13.44
C MET A 1 13.92 -18.06 -12.41
N SER A 2 14.18 -17.85 -11.12
CA SER A 2 13.25 -18.29 -10.07
C SER A 2 12.02 -17.40 -10.12
N ILE A 3 10.86 -17.98 -10.38
CA ILE A 3 9.58 -17.28 -10.22
C ILE A 3 9.42 -17.07 -8.72
N THR A 4 9.68 -15.87 -8.22
CA THR A 4 9.22 -15.51 -6.87
C THR A 4 7.72 -15.32 -6.93
N GLU A 5 6.96 -16.23 -6.30
CA GLU A 5 5.51 -16.08 -6.17
C GLU A 5 5.16 -14.79 -5.41
N VAL A 6 4.23 -14.01 -5.95
CA VAL A 6 3.69 -12.81 -5.28
C VAL A 6 2.86 -13.25 -4.08
N SER A 7 3.21 -12.76 -2.90
CA SER A 7 2.46 -13.02 -1.67
C SER A 7 1.23 -12.13 -1.58
N PHE A 8 0.11 -12.70 -1.15
CA PHE A 8 -1.10 -11.97 -0.77
C PHE A 8 -1.51 -12.24 0.68
N ALA A 9 -0.57 -12.71 1.50
CA ALA A 9 -0.80 -13.02 2.90
C ALA A 9 -0.80 -11.74 3.74
N VAL A 10 -1.95 -11.41 4.34
CA VAL A 10 -2.15 -10.28 5.26
C VAL A 10 -3.03 -10.70 6.44
N SER A 11 -2.83 -10.07 7.60
CA SER A 11 -3.59 -10.37 8.81
C SER A 11 -5.07 -9.97 8.68
N ASN A 12 -5.94 -10.50 9.54
CA ASN A 12 -7.35 -10.10 9.57
C ASN A 12 -7.53 -8.61 9.90
N ASP A 13 -6.67 -8.08 10.77
CA ASP A 13 -6.65 -6.66 11.10
C ASP A 13 -6.22 -5.80 9.91
N ASP A 14 -5.19 -6.21 9.17
CA ASP A 14 -4.78 -5.52 7.94
C ASP A 14 -5.91 -5.53 6.91
N ARG A 15 -6.59 -6.67 6.71
CA ARG A 15 -7.76 -6.75 5.81
C ARG A 15 -8.86 -5.78 6.23
N ARG A 16 -9.12 -5.64 7.52
CA ARG A 16 -10.09 -4.65 8.04
C ARG A 16 -9.64 -3.23 7.75
N LEU A 17 -8.37 -2.90 7.98
CA LEU A 17 -7.83 -1.56 7.72
C LEU A 17 -7.80 -1.22 6.24
N ILE A 18 -7.44 -2.17 5.37
CA ILE A 18 -7.47 -2.01 3.91
C ILE A 18 -8.87 -1.67 3.43
N ARG A 19 -9.92 -2.32 3.96
CA ARG A 19 -11.31 -1.98 3.61
C ARG A 19 -11.65 -0.53 3.96
N LEU A 20 -11.22 -0.04 5.12
CA LEU A 20 -11.42 1.36 5.52
C LEU A 20 -10.66 2.32 4.61
N VAL A 21 -9.43 1.96 4.19
CA VAL A 21 -8.65 2.75 3.23
C VAL A 21 -9.41 2.84 1.90
N LEU A 22 -9.94 1.73 1.40
CA LEU A 22 -10.71 1.70 0.15
C LEU A 22 -12.02 2.47 0.24
N ASP A 23 -12.70 2.46 1.39
CA ASP A 23 -13.91 3.25 1.63
C ASP A 23 -13.61 4.75 1.62
N ARG A 24 -12.51 5.16 2.27
CA ARG A 24 -12.03 6.54 2.23
C ARG A 24 -11.64 6.96 0.81
N ALA A 25 -10.90 6.12 0.08
CA ALA A 25 -10.53 6.37 -1.30
C ALA A 25 -11.75 6.50 -2.23
N LYS A 26 -12.79 5.68 -2.02
CA LYS A 26 -14.06 5.79 -2.72
C LYS A 26 -14.75 7.14 -2.44
N GLY A 27 -14.82 7.56 -1.17
CA GLY A 27 -15.41 8.84 -0.78
C GLY A 27 -14.67 10.05 -1.36
N MET A 28 -13.39 9.90 -1.67
CA MET A 28 -12.55 10.92 -2.30
C MET A 28 -12.47 10.80 -3.84
N ASN A 29 -13.21 9.86 -4.44
CA ASN A 29 -13.20 9.57 -5.88
C ASN A 29 -11.79 9.25 -6.44
N LEU A 30 -10.97 8.53 -5.67
CA LEU A 30 -9.60 8.15 -6.04
C LEU A 30 -9.51 6.77 -6.70
N LEU A 31 -10.62 6.03 -6.81
CA LEU A 31 -10.65 4.72 -7.43
C LEU A 31 -10.60 4.84 -8.95
N THR A 32 -9.40 4.73 -9.53
CA THR A 32 -9.17 4.75 -10.99
C THR A 32 -9.55 3.45 -11.70
N HIS A 33 -9.76 2.38 -10.93
CA HIS A 33 -10.06 1.02 -11.40
C HIS A 33 -11.07 0.38 -10.44
N ALA A 34 -11.44 -0.87 -10.70
CA ALA A 34 -12.29 -1.63 -9.80
C ALA A 34 -11.71 -1.63 -8.37
N ARG A 35 -12.58 -1.52 -7.36
CA ARG A 35 -12.18 -1.53 -5.94
C ARG A 35 -11.27 -2.72 -5.61
N VAL A 36 -11.58 -3.89 -6.16
CA VAL A 36 -10.80 -5.12 -5.95
C VAL A 36 -9.37 -5.01 -6.47
N SER A 37 -9.12 -4.26 -7.55
CA SER A 37 -7.77 -4.03 -8.07
C SER A 37 -6.95 -3.23 -7.07
N HIS A 38 -7.53 -2.15 -6.52
CA HIS A 38 -6.87 -1.35 -5.48
C HIS A 38 -6.66 -2.12 -4.19
N GLU A 39 -7.60 -3.00 -3.81
CA GLU A 39 -7.44 -3.90 -2.68
C GLU A 39 -6.24 -4.84 -2.87
N MET A 40 -6.14 -5.48 -4.04
CA MET A 40 -5.03 -6.36 -4.39
C MET A 40 -3.70 -5.60 -4.45
N ASP A 41 -3.69 -4.38 -4.99
CA ASP A 41 -2.47 -3.57 -5.08
C ASP A 41 -1.93 -3.21 -3.67
N LEU A 42 -2.81 -2.83 -2.73
CA LEU A 42 -2.43 -2.57 -1.34
C LEU A 42 -1.89 -3.82 -0.63
N VAL A 43 -2.53 -4.97 -0.84
CA VAL A 43 -2.09 -6.26 -0.28
C VAL A 43 -0.73 -6.64 -0.86
N ALA A 44 -0.57 -6.57 -2.18
CA ALA A 44 0.67 -6.93 -2.85
C ALA A 44 1.82 -6.02 -2.40
N ALA A 45 1.65 -4.70 -2.38
CA ALA A 45 2.67 -3.77 -1.90
C ALA A 45 3.09 -4.07 -0.45
N HIS A 46 2.11 -4.32 0.42
CA HIS A 46 2.35 -4.63 1.84
C HIS A 46 3.11 -5.95 2.04
N ALA A 47 2.72 -7.00 1.30
CA ALA A 47 3.25 -8.35 1.47
C ALA A 47 4.56 -8.59 0.70
N ASN A 48 4.92 -7.73 -0.26
CA ASN A 48 6.06 -7.94 -1.15
C ASN A 48 7.02 -6.75 -1.14
N GLY A 49 7.70 -6.54 -0.01
CA GLY A 49 8.87 -5.66 0.08
C GLY A 49 8.61 -4.21 0.50
N CYS A 50 7.35 -3.79 0.67
CA CYS A 50 7.03 -2.50 1.29
C CYS A 50 5.91 -2.63 2.34
N PRO A 51 6.21 -3.13 3.55
CA PRO A 51 5.22 -3.22 4.61
C PRO A 51 4.57 -1.86 4.88
N LEU A 52 3.25 -1.78 4.74
CA LEU A 52 2.48 -0.53 4.91
C LEU A 52 1.85 -0.44 6.30
N ASP A 53 1.81 0.77 6.85
CA ASP A 53 1.03 1.12 8.03
C ASP A 53 -0.32 1.74 7.60
N PHE A 54 -1.34 0.89 7.51
CA PHE A 54 -2.68 1.31 7.10
C PHE A 54 -3.37 2.22 8.12
N LYS A 55 -3.02 2.15 9.41
CA LYS A 55 -3.54 3.08 10.43
C LYS A 55 -2.98 4.47 10.19
N ARG A 56 -1.68 4.57 9.92
CA ARG A 56 -1.02 5.83 9.55
C ARG A 56 -1.58 6.39 8.25
N LEU A 57 -1.79 5.56 7.23
CA LEU A 57 -2.42 5.99 5.98
C LEU A 57 -3.81 6.58 6.22
N LEU A 58 -4.64 5.92 7.05
CA LEU A 58 -5.97 6.41 7.42
C LEU A 58 -5.96 7.71 8.24
N ALA A 59 -4.85 8.03 8.90
CA ALA A 59 -4.70 9.26 9.69
C ALA A 59 -4.18 10.45 8.88
N PHE A 60 -3.70 10.24 7.64
CA PHE A 60 -3.23 11.32 6.78
C PHE A 60 -4.33 12.32 6.43
N ASP A 61 -3.92 13.55 6.13
CA ASP A 61 -4.78 14.51 5.44
C ASP A 61 -5.15 14.03 4.03
N ALA A 62 -6.00 14.79 3.33
CA ALA A 62 -6.46 14.42 1.99
C ALA A 62 -5.30 14.32 0.99
N PHE A 63 -4.32 15.21 1.06
CA PHE A 63 -3.22 15.26 0.09
C PHE A 63 -2.27 14.07 0.28
N ALA A 64 -1.78 13.85 1.49
CA ALA A 64 -0.88 12.75 1.82
C ALA A 64 -1.55 11.38 1.61
N PHE A 65 -2.83 11.26 1.93
CA PHE A 65 -3.60 10.06 1.63
C PHE A 65 -3.66 9.79 0.11
N SER A 66 -4.03 10.81 -0.68
CA SER A 66 -4.18 10.67 -2.13
C SER A 66 -2.86 10.34 -2.81
N HIS A 67 -1.78 11.00 -2.41
CA HIS A 67 -0.44 10.75 -2.92
C HIS A 67 -0.04 9.28 -2.73
N ASP A 68 -0.16 8.77 -1.50
CA ASP A 68 0.26 7.40 -1.19
C ASP A 68 -0.64 6.38 -1.87
N PHE A 69 -1.96 6.54 -1.78
CA PHE A 69 -2.93 5.59 -2.36
C PHE A 69 -2.79 5.49 -3.88
N VAL A 70 -2.78 6.63 -4.59
CA VAL A 70 -2.65 6.66 -6.05
C VAL A 70 -1.24 6.25 -6.47
N GLY A 71 -0.22 6.67 -5.72
CA GLY A 71 1.18 6.30 -5.98
C GLY A 71 1.40 4.80 -5.90
N ILE A 72 0.83 4.10 -4.90
CA ILE A 72 0.91 2.64 -4.81
C ILE A 72 0.34 2.00 -6.08
N ALA A 73 -0.88 2.35 -6.48
CA ALA A 73 -1.50 1.78 -7.68
C ALA A 73 -0.72 2.07 -8.97
N ARG A 74 -0.05 3.24 -9.04
CA ARG A 74 0.74 3.66 -10.21
C ARG A 74 2.10 2.98 -10.31
N HIS A 75 2.79 2.79 -9.18
CA HIS A 75 4.18 2.34 -9.14
C HIS A 75 4.34 0.86 -8.77
N LEU A 76 3.24 0.14 -8.51
CA LEU A 76 3.27 -1.29 -8.24
C LEU A 76 3.52 -2.08 -9.52
N ASP A 77 4.60 -2.87 -9.53
CA ASP A 77 4.75 -3.95 -10.50
C ASP A 77 3.93 -5.15 -10.02
N ARG A 78 2.77 -5.38 -10.65
CA ARG A 78 1.86 -6.49 -10.31
C ARG A 78 2.45 -7.88 -10.56
N SER A 79 3.51 -8.00 -11.36
CA SER A 79 4.19 -9.29 -11.58
C SER A 79 5.09 -9.69 -10.42
N THR A 80 5.57 -8.71 -9.63
CA THR A 80 6.48 -8.94 -8.49
C THR A 80 5.88 -8.52 -7.14
N GLY A 81 4.79 -7.73 -7.14
CA GLY A 81 4.21 -7.11 -5.96
C GLY A 81 5.04 -5.98 -5.37
N ARG A 82 6.16 -5.60 -5.99
CA ARG A 82 7.09 -4.59 -5.47
C ARG A 82 6.79 -3.22 -6.04
N LEU A 83 7.01 -2.19 -5.22
CA LEU A 83 6.98 -0.80 -5.67
C LEU A 83 8.28 -0.46 -6.41
N GLY A 84 8.14 0.05 -7.64
CA GLY A 84 9.24 0.45 -8.50
C GLY A 84 9.51 1.96 -8.48
N GLU A 85 10.32 2.40 -9.45
CA GLU A 85 10.54 3.83 -9.78
C GLU A 85 10.98 4.73 -8.61
N CYS A 86 11.68 4.16 -7.63
CA CYS A 86 12.10 4.85 -6.41
C CYS A 86 10.92 5.44 -5.60
N PHE A 87 9.70 4.96 -5.82
CA PHE A 87 8.53 5.37 -5.05
C PHE A 87 8.50 4.64 -3.70
N ARG A 88 8.47 5.41 -2.61
CA ARG A 88 8.25 4.91 -1.24
C ARG A 88 7.09 5.68 -0.61
N PRO A 89 5.94 5.05 -0.32
CA PRO A 89 4.82 5.74 0.30
C PRO A 89 5.19 6.20 1.71
N ARG A 90 4.66 7.34 2.14
CA ARG A 90 4.86 7.92 3.48
C ARG A 90 4.31 7.04 4.60
N CYS A 91 3.35 6.17 4.28
CA CYS A 91 2.82 5.16 5.19
C CYS A 91 3.66 3.87 5.25
N ALA A 92 4.79 3.77 4.53
CA ALA A 92 5.69 2.64 4.68
C ALA A 92 6.17 2.53 6.13
N LYS A 93 6.13 1.32 6.68
CA LYS A 93 6.72 1.03 7.99
C LYS A 93 8.24 1.29 7.92
N PRO A 94 8.88 1.68 9.04
CA PRO A 94 10.32 1.76 9.10
C PRO A 94 10.91 0.42 8.67
N SER A 95 11.97 0.45 7.87
CA SER A 95 12.73 -0.78 7.66
C SER A 95 13.34 -1.18 9.01
N ALA A 96 13.56 -2.47 9.27
CA ALA A 96 14.14 -2.91 10.55
C ALA A 96 15.54 -2.32 10.85
N GLY A 97 16.15 -1.56 9.92
CA GLY A 97 17.38 -0.80 10.11
C GLY A 97 17.20 0.72 10.25
N ASP A 98 15.99 1.26 10.09
CA ASP A 98 15.69 2.68 10.31
C ASP A 98 15.46 2.93 11.82
N VAL A 99 16.48 2.68 12.64
CA VAL A 99 16.51 3.22 14.01
C VAL A 99 16.82 4.71 13.86
N GLY A 100 15.77 5.51 13.98
CA GLY A 100 15.86 6.97 13.95
C GLY A 100 16.94 7.45 14.90
N HIS A 101 17.88 8.24 14.37
CA HIS A 101 18.66 9.12 15.22
C HIS A 101 17.75 10.27 15.65
N GLY A 102 17.69 10.45 16.98
CA GLY A 102 17.23 11.59 17.78
C GLY A 102 16.52 12.75 17.08
#